data_AF-A0A1A8HRC7-F1
#
_entry.id   AF-A0A1A8HRC7-F1
#
_cell.length_a   1.000
_cell.length_b   1.000
_cell.length_c   1.000
_cell.angle_alpha   90.00
_cell.angle_beta   90.00
_cell.angle_gamma   90.00
#
_symmetry.space_group_name_H-M   'P 1'
#
loop_
_entity.id
_entity.type
_entity.pdbx_description
1 polymer ?
#
loop_
_entity_poly.entity_id
_entity_poly.type
_entity_poly.pdbx_seq_one_letter_code
_entity_poly.pdbx_strand_id
1 'polypeptide(L)'
;ASLDVFRDAWDNHPIRTEENMTPNQLWHLGQALNPVSDPGTNGIPTPEIEWEENGYMTEPHPGISVPVLDSPLTDHEMLELQDNIIRCNIQTLLGVDIYLHTVQYVENLLEAR
;
A
#
# COMPACT_ATOMS: atom_id res chain seq x y z
N ALA A 1 -8.22 -13.17 -24.50
CA ALA A 1 -6.89 -12.54 -24.35
C ALA A 1 -5.95 -13.59 -23.77
N SER A 2 -4.68 -13.62 -24.19
CA SER A 2 -3.68 -14.52 -23.58
C SER A 2 -3.11 -13.90 -22.30
N LEU A 3 -2.53 -14.74 -21.45
CA LEU A 3 -1.86 -14.28 -20.21
C LEU A 3 -0.72 -13.32 -20.51
N ASP A 4 0.02 -13.51 -21.59
CA ASP A 4 1.11 -12.61 -22.00
C ASP A 4 0.60 -11.19 -22.27
N VAL A 5 -0.56 -11.05 -22.91
CA VAL A 5 -1.15 -9.72 -23.19
C VAL A 5 -1.61 -9.05 -21.89
N PHE A 6 -2.16 -9.82 -20.95
CA PHE A 6 -2.52 -9.30 -19.63
C PHE A 6 -1.29 -8.85 -18.86
N ARG A 7 -0.25 -9.69 -18.79
CA ARG A 7 1.02 -9.36 -18.12
C ARG A 7 1.62 -8.08 -18.68
N ASP A 8 1.80 -8.01 -19.99
CA ASP A 8 2.40 -6.84 -20.62
C ASP A 8 1.58 -5.56 -20.38
N ALA A 9 0.24 -5.66 -20.41
CA ALA A 9 -0.62 -4.52 -20.11
C ALA A 9 -0.51 -4.11 -18.63
N TRP A 10 -0.48 -5.08 -17.72
CA TRP A 10 -0.40 -4.86 -16.28
C TRP A 10 0.93 -4.24 -15.88
N ASP A 11 2.05 -4.81 -16.34
CA ASP A 11 3.40 -4.39 -15.98
C ASP A 11 3.71 -2.94 -16.40
N ASN A 12 2.99 -2.44 -17.41
CA ASN A 12 3.19 -1.12 -18.01
C ASN A 12 1.98 -0.18 -17.81
N HIS A 13 1.01 -0.52 -16.96
CA HIS A 13 -0.11 0.38 -16.68
C HIS A 13 0.29 1.48 -15.68
N PRO A 14 -0.14 2.74 -15.84
CA PRO A 14 0.17 3.80 -14.89
C PRO A 14 -0.66 3.67 -13.60
N ILE A 15 0.00 3.68 -12.45
CA ILE A 15 -0.64 3.65 -11.13
C ILE A 15 -0.80 5.08 -10.61
N ARG A 16 -2.05 5.53 -10.44
CA ARG A 16 -2.34 6.92 -10.03
C ARG A 16 -1.81 7.27 -8.64
N THR A 17 -1.78 6.31 -7.72
CA THR A 17 -1.28 6.51 -6.34
C THR A 17 0.23 6.60 -6.26
N GLU A 18 0.93 6.24 -7.34
CA GLU A 18 2.39 6.16 -7.42
C GLU A 18 2.91 7.11 -8.51
N GLU A 19 2.39 8.34 -8.53
CA GLU A 19 2.77 9.40 -9.47
C GLU A 19 2.66 9.01 -10.96
N ASN A 20 1.69 8.15 -11.31
CA ASN A 20 1.50 7.58 -12.65
C ASN A 20 2.67 6.71 -13.15
N MET A 21 3.56 6.26 -12.27
CA MET A 21 4.57 5.27 -12.63
C MET A 21 3.92 3.89 -12.83
N THR A 22 4.51 3.12 -13.74
CA THR A 22 4.14 1.73 -13.99
C THR A 22 4.76 0.78 -12.96
N PRO A 23 4.21 -0.42 -12.73
CA PRO A 23 4.84 -1.43 -11.89
C PRO A 23 6.32 -1.66 -12.22
N ASN A 24 6.67 -1.74 -13.51
CA ASN A 24 8.07 -1.88 -13.94
C ASN A 24 8.92 -0.65 -13.59
N GLN A 25 8.41 0.56 -13.76
CA GLN A 25 9.15 1.77 -13.38
C GLN A 25 9.40 1.83 -11.87
N LEU A 26 8.38 1.48 -11.07
CA LEU A 26 8.50 1.39 -9.61
C LEU A 26 9.52 0.34 -9.20
N TRP A 27 9.52 -0.82 -9.86
CA TRP A 27 10.51 -1.88 -9.63
C TRP A 27 11.94 -1.39 -9.87
N HIS A 28 12.20 -0.77 -11.03
CA HIS A 28 13.53 -0.24 -11.36
C HIS A 28 13.97 0.87 -10.40
N LEU A 29 13.06 1.78 -10.05
CA LEU A 29 13.32 2.84 -9.08
C LEU A 29 13.66 2.25 -7.70
N GLY A 30 12.87 1.26 -7.25
CA GLY A 30 13.10 0.52 -6.01
C GLY A 30 14.48 -0.13 -5.97
N GLN A 31 14.88 -0.81 -7.04
CA GLN A 31 16.21 -1.43 -7.16
C GLN A 31 17.35 -0.40 -7.15
N ALA A 32 17.15 0.78 -7.75
CA ALA A 32 18.15 1.85 -7.74
C ALA A 32 18.32 2.50 -6.35
N LEU A 33 17.22 2.68 -5.62
CA LEU A 33 17.22 3.27 -4.28
C LEU A 33 17.63 2.27 -3.20
N ASN A 34 17.24 1.00 -3.35
CA ASN A 34 17.46 -0.08 -2.40
C ASN A 34 17.95 -1.33 -3.15
N PRO A 35 19.22 -1.37 -3.56
CA PRO A 35 19.75 -2.50 -4.31
C PRO A 35 19.69 -3.77 -3.46
N VAL A 36 18.84 -4.71 -3.88
CA VAL A 36 18.77 -6.04 -3.30
C VAL A 36 19.72 -6.95 -4.07
N SER A 37 20.61 -7.62 -3.36
CA SER A 37 21.47 -8.65 -3.96
C SER A 37 20.61 -9.76 -4.55
N ASP A 38 20.93 -10.17 -5.78
CA ASP A 38 20.28 -11.31 -6.41
C ASP A 38 20.43 -12.52 -5.47
N PRO A 39 19.32 -13.16 -5.04
CA PRO A 39 19.45 -14.41 -4.31
C PRO A 39 20.19 -15.38 -5.20
N GLY A 40 21.41 -15.75 -4.83
CA GLY A 40 22.28 -16.61 -5.65
C GLY A 40 21.56 -17.89 -6.12
N THR A 41 22.17 -18.60 -7.07
CA THR A 41 21.65 -19.79 -7.79
C THR A 41 20.94 -20.88 -6.98
N ASN A 42 21.03 -20.83 -5.66
CA ASN A 42 20.39 -21.75 -4.73
C ASN A 42 18.92 -21.38 -4.47
N GLY A 43 18.46 -20.20 -4.93
CA GLY A 43 17.15 -19.65 -4.64
C GLY A 43 17.00 -19.35 -3.15
N ILE A 44 16.24 -18.31 -2.77
CA ILE A 44 15.61 -18.38 -1.45
C ILE A 44 14.64 -19.55 -1.56
N PRO A 45 14.66 -20.54 -0.64
CA PRO A 45 13.58 -21.52 -0.58
C PRO A 45 12.31 -20.72 -0.38
N THR A 46 11.56 -20.47 -1.46
CA THR A 46 10.18 -20.04 -1.34
C THR A 46 9.52 -21.15 -0.56
N PRO A 47 9.00 -20.89 0.65
CA PRO A 47 8.15 -21.86 1.31
C PRO A 47 7.10 -22.27 0.28
N GLU A 48 6.82 -23.56 0.15
CA GLU A 48 5.64 -24.00 -0.59
C GLU A 48 4.44 -23.37 0.12
N ILE A 49 3.99 -22.23 -0.39
CA ILE A 49 2.74 -21.64 0.01
C ILE A 49 1.70 -22.50 -0.71
N GLU A 50 0.99 -23.32 0.06
CA GLU A 50 -0.11 -24.16 -0.42
C GLU A 50 -1.31 -23.27 -0.80
N TRP A 51 -1.17 -22.42 -1.83
CA TRP A 51 -2.22 -21.51 -2.32
C TRP A 51 -3.50 -22.24 -2.73
N GLU A 52 -3.39 -23.54 -3.06
CA GLU A 52 -4.52 -24.36 -3.48
C GLU A 52 -5.23 -25.06 -2.31
N GLU A 53 -4.56 -25.27 -1.17
CA GLU A 53 -5.16 -25.95 -0.01
C GLU A 53 -6.04 -24.99 0.81
N ASN A 54 -5.66 -23.71 0.85
CA ASN A 54 -6.41 -22.65 1.52
C ASN A 54 -7.39 -21.90 0.60
N GLY A 55 -7.35 -22.14 -0.72
CA GLY A 55 -8.27 -21.56 -1.70
C GLY A 55 -9.66 -22.23 -1.76
N TYR A 56 -9.77 -23.47 -1.27
CA TYR A 56 -11.04 -24.20 -1.16
C TYR A 56 -11.50 -24.29 0.29
N MET A 57 -11.66 -23.14 0.94
CA MET A 57 -12.48 -23.08 2.14
C MET A 57 -13.93 -23.32 1.72
N THR A 58 -14.39 -24.57 1.80
CA THR A 58 -15.79 -24.98 1.56
C THR A 58 -16.79 -24.35 2.54
N GLU A 59 -16.29 -23.67 3.58
CA GLU A 59 -17.11 -22.93 4.52
C GLU A 59 -17.41 -21.54 3.97
N PRO A 60 -18.71 -21.14 3.88
CA PRO A 60 -19.04 -19.77 3.53
C PRO A 60 -18.39 -18.86 4.57
N HIS A 61 -17.39 -18.07 4.14
CA HIS A 61 -16.78 -17.08 5.01
C HIS A 61 -17.89 -16.19 5.57
N PRO A 62 -18.14 -16.22 6.89
CA PRO A 62 -18.98 -15.20 7.48
C PRO A 62 -18.19 -13.90 7.25
N GLY A 63 -18.66 -13.07 6.32
CA GLY A 63 -17.99 -11.81 6.01
C GLY A 63 -17.68 -11.06 7.29
N ILE A 64 -16.50 -10.45 7.36
CA ILE A 64 -16.14 -9.65 8.53
C ILE A 64 -17.08 -8.44 8.53
N SER A 65 -17.96 -8.35 9.52
CA SER A 65 -18.77 -7.17 9.77
C SER A 65 -17.87 -6.04 10.25
N VAL A 66 -17.37 -5.24 9.33
CA VAL A 66 -16.64 -4.01 9.65
C VAL A 66 -17.65 -3.01 10.22
N PRO A 67 -17.47 -2.50 11.45
CA PRO A 67 -18.32 -1.46 11.97
C PRO A 67 -18.17 -0.20 11.11
N VAL A 68 -19.30 0.36 10.67
CA VAL A 68 -19.31 1.67 10.01
C VAL A 68 -19.06 2.71 11.10
N LEU A 69 -17.89 3.32 11.07
CA LEU A 69 -17.50 4.41 11.96
C LEU A 69 -17.58 5.71 11.17
N ASP A 70 -18.25 6.71 11.74
CA ASP A 70 -18.19 8.06 11.20
C ASP A 70 -16.79 8.64 11.40
N SER A 71 -16.31 9.39 10.41
CA SER A 71 -15.04 10.10 10.54
C SER A 71 -15.13 11.09 11.71
N PRO A 72 -14.12 11.12 12.61
CA PRO A 72 -14.07 12.12 13.67
C PRO A 72 -13.80 13.53 13.11
N LEU A 73 -13.31 13.62 11.88
CA LEU A 73 -13.01 14.85 11.15
C LEU A 73 -14.17 15.22 10.22
N THR A 74 -14.44 16.52 10.14
CA THR A 74 -15.25 17.13 9.08
C THR A 74 -14.50 17.12 7.74
N ASP A 75 -15.24 17.32 6.64
CA ASP A 75 -14.65 17.37 5.29
C ASP A 75 -13.57 18.47 5.17
N HIS A 76 -13.75 19.60 5.87
CA HIS A 76 -12.77 20.69 5.87
C HIS A 76 -11.48 20.29 6.58
N GLU A 77 -11.58 19.71 7.78
CA GLU A 77 -10.42 19.25 8.57
C GLU A 77 -9.68 18.11 7.84
N MET A 78 -10.41 17.26 7.12
CA MET A 78 -9.82 16.23 6.27
C MET A 78 -9.01 16.83 5.11
N LEU A 79 -9.49 17.91 4.48
CA LEU A 79 -8.73 18.62 3.44
C LEU A 79 -7.46 19.27 4.01
N GLU A 80 -7.54 19.86 5.21
CA GLU A 80 -6.37 20.43 5.89
C GLU A 80 -5.34 19.37 6.27
N LEU A 81 -5.77 18.21 6.77
CA LEU A 81 -4.91 17.08 7.06
C LEU A 81 -4.16 16.63 5.80
N GLN A 82 -4.87 16.48 4.68
CA GLN A 82 -4.29 16.09 3.41
C GLN A 82 -3.28 17.13 2.90
N ASP A 83 -3.57 18.42 3.04
CA ASP A 83 -2.65 19.50 2.63
C ASP A 83 -1.33 19.46 3.41
N ASN A 84 -1.42 19.26 4.72
CA ASN A 84 -0.28 19.31 5.64
C ASN A 84 0.59 18.05 5.58
N ILE A 85 -0.02 16.86 5.45
CA ILE A 85 0.71 15.59 5.57
C ILE A 85 1.19 15.07 4.21
N ILE A 86 0.44 15.28 3.12
CA ILE A 86 0.81 14.76 1.78
C ILE A 86 1.98 15.56 1.16
N ARG A 87 2.18 16.82 1.56
CA ARG A 87 3.30 17.64 1.07
C ARG A 87 4.61 17.41 1.82
N CYS A 88 4.58 16.78 2.99
CA CYS A 88 5.78 16.39 3.71
C CYS A 88 6.37 15.15 3.03
N ASN A 89 7.34 15.36 2.15
CA ASN A 89 8.12 14.32 1.48
C ASN A 89 8.71 13.33 2.51
N ILE A 90 8.10 12.16 2.61
CA ILE A 90 8.41 11.05 3.53
C ILE A 90 9.68 10.36 3.05
N GLN A 91 10.83 10.82 3.54
CA GLN A 91 12.08 10.32 3.00
C GLN A 91 12.63 9.07 3.68
N THR A 92 12.11 8.51 4.79
CA THR A 92 12.90 7.46 5.47
C THR A 92 12.22 6.35 6.27
N LEU A 93 10.89 6.28 6.46
CA LEU A 93 10.32 5.31 7.43
C LEU A 93 9.10 4.48 6.98
N LEU A 94 8.99 4.14 5.68
CA LEU A 94 7.93 3.23 5.18
C LEU A 94 6.51 3.68 5.58
N GLY A 95 6.26 4.98 5.70
CA GLY A 95 4.96 5.56 6.05
C GLY A 95 4.57 5.47 7.53
N VAL A 96 5.42 4.96 8.42
CA VAL A 96 5.17 4.96 9.87
C VAL A 96 5.10 6.38 10.41
N ASP A 97 5.94 7.26 9.89
CA ASP A 97 5.95 8.69 10.18
C ASP A 97 4.66 9.37 9.75
N ILE A 98 4.10 9.02 8.58
CA ILE A 98 2.79 9.50 8.11
C ILE A 98 1.70 9.11 9.11
N TYR A 99 1.69 7.85 9.53
CA TYR A 99 0.71 7.34 10.47
C TYR A 99 0.80 8.08 11.82
N LEU A 100 2.00 8.18 12.39
CA LEU A 100 2.20 8.86 13.67
C LEU A 100 1.83 10.34 13.61
N HIS A 101 2.23 11.05 12.55
CA HIS A 101 1.85 12.45 12.36
C HIS A 101 0.34 12.63 12.17
N THR A 102 -0.30 11.71 11.44
CA THR A 102 -1.75 11.73 11.24
C THR A 102 -2.49 11.53 12.56
N VAL A 103 -2.11 10.51 13.33
CA VAL A 103 -2.72 10.24 14.64
C VAL A 103 -2.57 11.45 15.55
N GLN A 104 -1.36 11.98 15.67
CA GLN A 104 -1.10 13.11 16.56
C GLN A 104 -1.87 14.38 16.14
N TYR A 105 -2.00 14.65 14.84
CA TYR A 105 -2.79 15.77 14.36
C TYR A 105 -4.27 15.60 14.72
N VAL A 106 -4.83 14.42 14.48
CA VAL A 106 -6.25 14.13 14.75
C VAL A 106 -6.55 14.20 16.24
N GLU A 107 -5.69 13.62 17.09
CA GLU A 107 -5.83 13.69 18.55
C GLU A 107 -5.83 15.15 19.05
N ASN A 108 -4.85 15.95 18.63
CA ASN A 108 -4.77 17.37 19.01
C ASN A 108 -6.00 18.16 18.56
N LEU A 109 -6.51 17.88 17.36
CA LEU A 109 -7.68 18.58 16.81
C LEU A 109 -8.95 18.23 17.62
N LEU A 110 -9.09 16.97 18.02
CA LEU A 110 -10.20 16.52 18.86
C LEU A 110 -10.10 17.02 20.30
N GLU A 111 -8.89 17.13 20.86
CA GLU A 111 -8.67 17.71 22.20
C GLU A 111 -8.92 19.23 22.24
N ALA A 112 -8.66 19.94 21.15
CA ALA A 112 -8.86 21.37 21.04
C ALA A 112 -10.34 21.79 20.85
N ARG A 113 -11.24 20.82 20.67
CA ARG A 113 -12.65 21.01 20.35
C ARG A 113 -13.54 21.00 21.60
#